data_AF-A0A965ACH6-F1
#
_entry.id   AF-A0A965ACH6-F1
#
_cell.length_a   1.000
_cell.length_b   1.000
_cell.length_c   1.000
_cell.angle_alpha   90.00
_cell.angle_beta   90.00
_cell.angle_gamma   90.00
#
_symmetry.space_group_name_H-M   'P 1'
#
loop_
_entity.id
_entity.type
_entity.pdbx_description
1 polymer ?
#
loop_
_entity_poly.entity_id
_entity_poly.type
_entity_poly.pdbx_seq_one_letter_code
_entity_poly.pdbx_strand_id
1 'polypeptide(L)'
;NKYHTEWVSHRDKERAISEVIKKVGLATFLTNLTTAIGFLVLLTADITVLREFGIVAGINVMATFVVSLILIPSVFSWMPPPSPKHLKHLDIKIFDNALSLVDVMVHRHRMFIYAITAVVVTFAVIGMLRLHSVSFMVDDLPEESVVKKDLHFFEENFSGVMPLEIVINTGKRRGIIDVKNLRKIDEFENFLDSLKPISKPVSVVSFVKAAKQAFYNNNPNYYSLPDSRERNYILPYLKGQSDNSGLFKSFVDSTLQTMRVSLQVADIGSDKMDSLVNGVIQPRMDKIFADTGITAKITGTTPLFIKGNAFLIDNLKGSLLLAFVLIALTMAMLFANARMIIIALIPNFIPMAITAALMGYFDVPLKPSTVLIFSITFGI
;
A
#
# COMPACT_ATOMS: atom_id res chain seq x y z
N ASN A 1 19.16 28.08 21.38
CA ASN A 1 18.86 28.19 22.83
C ASN A 1 20.03 27.77 23.70
N LYS A 2 20.49 26.51 23.68
CA LYS A 2 21.58 26.07 24.56
C LYS A 2 22.86 26.92 24.48
N TYR A 3 23.30 27.30 23.28
CA TYR A 3 24.45 28.21 23.10
C TYR A 3 24.26 29.54 23.82
N HIS A 4 23.08 30.16 23.72
CA HIS A 4 22.78 31.42 24.42
C HIS A 4 22.75 31.24 25.94
N THR A 5 22.23 30.12 26.45
CA THR A 5 22.24 29.81 27.89
C THR A 5 23.66 29.63 28.43
N GLU A 6 24.50 28.86 27.73
CA GLU A 6 25.90 28.64 28.13
C GLU A 6 26.75 29.93 27.97
N TRP A 7 26.44 30.77 26.97
CA TRP A 7 27.05 32.09 26.81
C TRP A 7 26.73 33.02 27.99
N VAL A 8 25.47 33.07 28.45
CA VAL A 8 25.08 33.89 29.61
C VAL A 8 25.82 33.43 30.87
N SER A 9 26.00 32.12 31.04
CA SER A 9 26.68 31.50 32.18
C SER A 9 28.20 31.74 32.18
N HIS A 10 28.86 31.57 31.03
CA HIS A 10 30.33 31.53 30.95
C HIS A 10 30.98 32.78 30.35
N ARG A 11 30.26 33.56 29.55
CA ARG A 11 30.76 34.71 28.76
C ARG A 11 31.99 34.40 27.89
N ASP A 12 32.22 33.12 27.63
CA ASP A 12 33.29 32.59 26.80
C ASP A 12 32.65 31.79 25.67
N LYS A 13 33.01 32.17 24.45
CA LYS A 13 32.38 31.71 23.22
C LYS A 13 32.79 30.28 22.88
N GLU A 14 34.09 30.01 22.95
CA GLU A 14 34.68 28.70 22.66
C GLU A 14 34.17 27.69 23.70
N ARG A 15 34.13 28.10 24.97
CA ARG A 15 33.57 27.29 26.04
C ARG A 15 32.07 27.02 25.85
N ALA A 16 31.28 28.03 25.48
CA ALA A 16 29.85 27.86 25.23
C ALA A 16 29.56 26.92 24.05
N ILE A 17 30.34 27.00 22.97
CA ILE A 17 30.23 26.09 21.81
C ILE A 17 30.61 24.66 22.21
N SER A 18 31.72 24.48 22.94
CA SER A 18 32.16 23.17 23.44
C SER A 18 31.09 22.50 24.32
N GLU A 19 30.48 23.28 25.22
CA GLU A 19 29.42 22.79 26.11
C GLU A 19 28.13 22.41 25.36
N VAL A 20 27.79 23.12 24.29
CA VAL A 20 26.68 22.73 23.41
C VAL A 20 26.94 21.37 22.77
N ILE A 21 28.14 21.15 22.22
CA ILE A 21 28.50 19.87 21.59
C ILE A 21 28.49 18.74 22.62
N LYS A 22 29.07 18.96 23.81
CA LYS A 22 29.15 17.92 24.86
C LYS A 22 27.77 17.56 25.42
N LYS A 23 26.94 18.55 25.76
CA LYS A 23 25.66 18.31 26.44
C LYS A 23 24.53 17.95 25.47
N VAL A 24 24.49 18.55 24.28
CA VAL A 24 23.39 18.38 23.32
C VAL A 24 23.74 17.37 22.23
N GLY A 25 25.03 17.18 21.92
CA GLY A 25 25.47 16.28 20.85
C GLY A 25 25.00 14.84 21.04
N LEU A 26 25.18 14.24 22.22
CA LEU A 26 24.76 12.86 22.48
C LEU A 26 23.23 12.71 22.43
N ALA A 27 22.49 13.61 23.06
CA ALA A 27 21.02 13.58 23.03
C ALA A 27 20.47 13.72 21.60
N THR A 28 21.06 14.62 20.81
CA THR A 28 20.67 14.85 19.42
C THR A 28 21.06 13.67 18.53
N PHE A 29 22.23 13.07 18.75
CA PHE A 29 22.65 11.85 18.05
C PHE A 29 21.67 10.72 18.28
N LEU A 30 21.29 10.45 19.54
CA LEU A 30 20.36 9.37 19.88
C LEU A 30 18.97 9.59 19.28
N THR A 31 18.51 10.85 19.25
CA THR A 31 17.24 11.21 18.60
C THR A 31 17.32 10.96 17.08
N ASN A 32 18.35 11.44 16.40
CA ASN A 32 18.50 11.22 14.96
C ASN A 32 18.74 9.74 14.61
N LEU A 33 19.45 9.00 15.47
CA LEU A 33 19.68 7.57 15.29
C LEU A 33 18.36 6.78 15.39
N THR A 34 17.50 7.10 16.35
CA THR A 34 16.19 6.44 16.49
C THR A 34 15.27 6.77 15.31
N THR A 35 15.25 8.02 14.85
CA THR A 35 14.54 8.40 13.62
C THR A 35 15.08 7.68 12.39
N ALA A 36 16.41 7.61 12.23
CA ALA A 36 17.04 6.89 11.13
C ALA A 36 16.70 5.39 11.16
N ILE A 37 16.70 4.76 12.34
CA ILE A 37 16.26 3.37 12.51
C ILE A 37 14.79 3.20 12.10
N GLY A 38 13.90 4.14 12.49
CA GLY A 38 12.48 4.11 12.09
C GLY A 38 12.28 4.08 10.57
N PHE A 39 13.09 4.84 9.81
CA PHE A 39 13.08 4.80 8.35
C PHE A 39 13.78 3.57 7.77
N LEU A 40 14.91 3.15 8.34
CA LEU A 40 15.68 1.99 7.87
C LEU A 40 14.92 0.67 8.06
N VAL A 41 13.93 0.60 8.95
CA VAL A 41 13.04 -0.57 9.05
C VAL A 41 12.28 -0.82 7.75
N LEU A 42 12.01 0.21 6.94
CA LEU A 42 11.40 0.02 5.61
C LEU A 42 12.30 -0.79 4.66
N LEU A 43 13.57 -1.03 5.00
CA LEU A 43 14.44 -1.94 4.24
C LEU A 43 13.96 -3.38 4.20
N THR A 44 13.19 -3.79 5.22
CA THR A 44 12.62 -5.14 5.29
C THR A 44 11.28 -5.24 4.58
N ALA A 45 10.77 -4.13 4.02
CA ALA A 45 9.61 -4.16 3.16
C ALA A 45 10.03 -4.65 1.77
N ASP A 46 9.30 -5.64 1.24
CA ASP A 46 9.55 -6.22 -0.10
C ASP A 46 9.00 -5.34 -1.25
N ILE A 47 8.92 -4.03 -1.04
CA ILE A 47 8.45 -3.05 -2.02
C ILE A 47 9.58 -2.09 -2.29
N THR A 48 10.07 -2.08 -3.54
CA THR A 48 11.23 -1.30 -3.95
C THR A 48 11.10 0.18 -3.58
N VAL A 49 9.92 0.78 -3.79
CA VAL A 49 9.66 2.19 -3.51
C VAL A 49 9.81 2.52 -2.01
N LEU A 50 9.27 1.67 -1.12
CA LEU A 50 9.39 1.89 0.33
C LEU A 50 10.84 1.68 0.80
N ARG A 51 11.53 0.69 0.21
CA ARG A 51 12.95 0.42 0.50
C ARG A 51 13.84 1.60 0.13
N GLU A 52 13.67 2.14 -1.08
CA GLU A 52 14.41 3.31 -1.56
C GLU A 52 14.13 4.54 -0.70
N PHE A 53 12.85 4.79 -0.38
CA PHE A 53 12.46 5.89 0.52
C PHE A 53 13.13 5.76 1.90
N GLY A 54 13.09 4.57 2.51
CA GLY A 54 13.69 4.32 3.83
C GLY A 54 15.20 4.54 3.85
N ILE A 55 15.92 4.11 2.81
CA ILE A 55 17.37 4.34 2.67
C ILE A 55 17.66 5.84 2.58
N VAL A 56 16.99 6.54 1.67
CA VAL A 56 17.22 7.96 1.43
C VAL A 56 16.90 8.77 2.69
N ALA A 57 15.75 8.51 3.34
CA ALA A 57 15.36 9.20 4.56
C ALA A 57 16.33 8.92 5.72
N GLY A 58 16.68 7.66 5.97
CA GLY A 58 17.59 7.28 7.05
C GLY A 58 18.99 7.90 6.89
N ILE A 59 19.55 7.88 5.68
CA ILE A 59 20.84 8.53 5.37
C ILE A 59 20.72 10.04 5.56
N ASN A 60 19.66 10.66 5.05
CA ASN A 60 19.48 12.12 5.15
C ASN A 60 19.34 12.59 6.60
N VAL A 61 18.68 11.83 7.47
CA VAL A 61 18.59 12.15 8.91
C VAL A 61 19.98 12.17 9.53
N MET A 62 20.78 11.13 9.30
CA MET A 62 22.15 11.06 9.85
C MET A 62 23.08 12.11 9.23
N ALA A 63 22.98 12.36 7.92
CA ALA A 63 23.73 13.40 7.24
C ALA A 63 23.35 14.79 7.79
N THR A 64 22.07 15.05 8.01
CA THR A 64 21.57 16.32 8.58
C THR A 64 22.10 16.51 10.00
N PHE A 65 22.16 15.46 10.82
CA PHE A 65 22.79 15.51 12.13
C PHE A 65 24.27 15.92 12.05
N VAL A 66 25.06 15.26 11.20
CA VAL A 66 26.50 15.54 11.03
C VAL A 66 26.71 16.97 10.53
N VAL A 67 25.97 17.37 9.49
CA VAL A 67 26.02 18.73 8.95
C VAL A 67 25.64 19.74 10.02
N SER A 68 24.58 19.51 10.80
CA SER A 68 24.16 20.42 11.87
C SER A 68 25.19 20.52 12.99
N LEU A 69 25.81 19.40 13.37
CA LEU A 69 26.83 19.35 14.42
C LEU A 69 28.12 20.08 14.02
N ILE A 70 28.44 20.15 12.73
CA ILE A 70 29.60 20.88 12.21
C ILE A 70 29.23 22.34 11.93
N LEU A 71 28.20 22.56 11.12
CA LEU A 71 27.81 23.85 10.58
C LEU A 71 27.34 24.81 11.68
N ILE A 72 26.54 24.36 12.65
CA ILE A 72 26.01 25.24 13.70
C ILE A 72 27.16 25.79 14.58
N PRO A 73 28.07 24.96 15.15
CA PRO A 73 29.26 25.46 15.84
C PRO A 73 30.16 26.35 14.99
N SER A 74 30.43 25.97 13.73
CA SER A 74 31.27 26.78 12.83
C SER A 74 30.69 28.16 12.57
N VAL A 75 29.40 28.23 12.26
CA VAL A 75 28.70 29.51 12.06
C VAL A 75 28.69 30.33 13.36
N PHE A 76 28.43 29.71 14.51
CA PHE A 76 28.51 30.42 15.78
C PHE A 76 29.92 30.91 16.07
N SER A 77 30.98 30.16 15.75
CA SER A 77 32.39 30.57 15.91
C SER A 77 32.74 31.80 15.06
N TRP A 78 32.11 32.03 13.91
CA TRP A 78 32.34 33.21 13.08
C TRP A 78 31.45 34.41 13.42
N MET A 79 30.26 34.20 13.97
CA MET A 79 29.35 35.30 14.30
C MET A 79 29.82 36.12 15.51
N PRO A 80 29.51 37.42 15.60
CA PRO A 80 29.78 38.18 16.81
C PRO A 80 29.01 37.61 18.01
N PRO A 81 29.47 37.88 19.25
CA PRO A 81 28.77 37.48 20.45
C PRO A 81 27.29 37.91 20.45
N PRO A 82 26.37 37.09 21.00
CA PRO A 82 24.95 37.40 20.95
C PRO A 82 24.65 38.69 21.74
N SER A 83 23.89 39.59 21.10
CA SER A 83 23.49 40.86 21.71
C SER A 83 22.45 40.66 22.84
N PRO A 84 22.28 41.62 23.76
CA PRO A 84 21.25 41.54 24.81
C PRO A 84 19.82 41.36 24.26
N LYS A 85 19.55 41.86 23.05
CA LYS A 85 18.27 41.64 22.36
C LYS A 85 18.07 40.17 21.99
N HIS A 86 19.13 39.44 21.62
CA HIS A 86 19.10 38.01 21.29
C HIS A 86 18.97 37.10 22.52
N LEU A 87 19.04 37.65 23.73
CA LEU A 87 18.93 36.90 24.98
C LEU A 87 17.54 37.05 25.63
N LYS A 88 16.72 38.02 25.21
CA LYS A 88 15.38 38.27 25.76
C LYS A 88 14.42 37.08 25.68
N HIS A 89 14.62 36.14 24.74
CA HIS A 89 13.75 34.95 24.63
C HIS A 89 13.98 33.94 25.76
N LEU A 90 15.12 34.00 26.46
CA LEU A 90 15.44 33.12 27.58
C LEU A 90 14.60 33.45 28.82
N ASP A 91 14.18 34.71 28.99
CA ASP A 91 13.42 35.22 30.15
C ASP A 91 11.93 35.47 29.83
N ILE A 92 11.38 34.79 28.81
CA ILE A 92 9.96 34.94 28.47
C ILE A 92 9.13 34.27 29.58
N LYS A 93 8.52 35.10 30.43
CA LYS A 93 7.61 34.66 31.53
C LYS A 93 6.49 33.71 31.11
N ILE A 94 6.10 33.72 29.83
CA ILE A 94 5.10 32.79 29.28
C ILE A 94 5.61 31.34 29.37
N PHE A 95 6.90 31.09 29.08
CA PHE A 95 7.49 29.77 29.21
C PHE A 95 7.58 29.33 30.67
N ASP A 96 7.98 30.22 31.58
CA ASP A 96 8.02 29.92 33.02
C ASP A 96 6.62 29.59 33.58
N ASN A 97 5.60 30.34 33.15
CA ASN A 97 4.21 30.07 33.51
C ASN A 97 3.71 28.74 32.91
N ALA A 98 4.09 28.40 31.68
CA ALA A 98 3.75 27.12 31.07
C ALA A 98 4.44 25.95 31.77
N LEU A 99 5.74 26.07 32.10
CA LEU A 99 6.49 25.05 32.84
C LEU A 99 5.92 24.84 34.25
N SER A 100 5.60 25.92 34.96
CA SER A 100 4.99 25.81 36.30
C SER A 100 3.58 25.21 36.26
N LEU A 101 2.80 25.49 35.22
CA LEU A 101 1.51 24.82 35.00
C LEU A 101 1.69 23.31 34.77
N VAL A 102 2.67 22.91 33.94
CA VAL A 102 3.00 21.49 33.71
C VAL A 102 3.47 20.83 35.01
N ASP A 103 4.35 21.49 35.78
CA ASP A 103 4.86 20.97 37.04
C ASP A 103 3.74 20.74 38.07
N VAL A 104 2.84 21.71 38.24
CA VAL A 104 1.67 21.59 39.12
C VAL A 104 0.71 20.50 38.63
N MET A 105 0.48 20.37 37.32
CA MET A 105 -0.36 19.31 36.78
C MET A 105 0.23 17.91 37.02
N VAL A 106 1.53 17.73 36.74
CA VAL A 106 2.21 16.44 36.87
C VAL A 106 2.32 16.01 38.34
N HIS A 107 2.68 16.91 39.26
CA HIS A 107 2.89 16.55 40.66
C HIS A 107 1.60 16.53 41.49
N ARG A 108 0.66 17.45 41.22
CA ARG A 108 -0.56 17.61 42.05
C ARG A 108 -1.80 16.96 41.47
N HIS A 109 -1.86 16.78 40.14
CA HIS A 109 -3.04 16.25 39.43
C HIS A 109 -2.73 15.00 38.59
N ARG A 110 -1.75 14.18 38.99
CA ARG A 110 -1.35 12.95 38.26
C ARG A 110 -2.51 12.00 37.91
N MET A 111 -3.49 11.85 38.80
CA MET A 111 -4.66 10.99 38.54
C MET A 111 -5.54 11.52 37.41
N PHE A 112 -5.63 12.84 37.27
CA PHE A 112 -6.36 13.48 36.18
C PHE A 112 -5.66 13.24 34.84
N ILE A 113 -4.32 13.32 34.81
CA ILE A 113 -3.53 12.99 33.62
C ILE A 113 -3.75 11.53 33.21
N TYR A 114 -3.67 10.58 34.16
CA TYR A 114 -3.92 9.17 33.86
C TYR A 114 -5.34 8.92 33.37
N ALA A 115 -6.35 9.60 33.93
CA ALA A 115 -7.72 9.51 33.46
C ALA A 115 -7.88 10.03 32.02
N ILE A 116 -7.31 11.20 31.70
CA ILE A 116 -7.34 11.74 30.33
C ILE A 116 -6.62 10.81 29.37
N THR A 117 -5.41 10.36 29.70
CA THR A 117 -4.65 9.44 28.84
C THR A 117 -5.42 8.14 28.62
N ALA A 118 -6.08 7.58 29.65
CA ALA A 118 -6.93 6.40 29.49
C ALA A 118 -8.12 6.65 28.55
N VAL A 119 -8.76 7.82 28.63
CA VAL A 119 -9.84 8.22 27.71
C VAL A 119 -9.31 8.34 26.27
N VAL A 120 -8.17 9.01 26.07
CA VAL A 120 -7.55 9.17 24.75
C VAL A 120 -7.15 7.81 24.16
N VAL A 121 -6.52 6.93 24.95
CA VAL A 121 -6.16 5.58 24.51
C VAL A 121 -7.41 4.76 24.18
N THR A 122 -8.48 4.86 24.98
CA THR A 122 -9.74 4.16 24.71
C THR A 122 -10.36 4.65 23.40
N PHE A 123 -10.43 5.97 23.20
CA PHE A 123 -10.89 6.57 21.95
C PHE A 123 -10.04 6.12 20.76
N ALA A 124 -8.72 6.03 20.95
CA ALA A 124 -7.79 5.59 19.93
C ALA A 124 -7.99 4.11 19.56
N VAL A 125 -8.16 3.23 20.55
CA VAL A 125 -8.45 1.80 20.33
C VAL A 125 -9.77 1.62 19.60
N ILE A 126 -10.82 2.36 19.97
CA ILE A 126 -12.13 2.28 19.27
C ILE A 126 -11.99 2.71 17.80
N GLY A 127 -11.25 3.79 17.52
CA GLY A 127 -11.00 4.22 16.13
C GLY A 127 -10.18 3.20 15.35
N MET A 128 -9.14 2.63 15.97
CA MET A 128 -8.29 1.61 15.35
C MET A 128 -9.08 0.34 14.99
N LEU A 129 -10.06 -0.05 15.80
CA LEU A 129 -10.94 -1.20 15.50
C LEU A 129 -11.85 -0.95 14.28
N ARG A 130 -12.07 0.30 13.87
CA ARG A 130 -12.84 0.66 12.67
C ARG A 130 -11.97 0.75 11.41
N LEU A 131 -10.66 0.59 11.55
CA LEU A 131 -9.73 0.73 10.44
C LEU A 131 -9.92 -0.44 9.46
N HIS A 132 -10.21 -0.11 8.21
CA HIS A 132 -10.40 -1.08 7.14
C HIS A 132 -9.24 -0.96 6.13
N SER A 133 -8.84 -2.09 5.56
CA SER A 133 -7.72 -2.19 4.62
C SER A 133 -8.16 -2.32 3.17
N VAL A 134 -9.35 -1.81 2.86
CA VAL A 134 -9.90 -1.81 1.49
C VAL A 134 -9.19 -0.71 0.71
N SER A 135 -8.46 -1.08 -0.33
CA SER A 135 -7.91 -0.12 -1.28
C SER A 135 -8.65 -0.24 -2.59
N PHE A 136 -8.90 0.90 -3.24
CA PHE A 136 -9.28 0.98 -4.65
C PHE A 136 -8.05 1.36 -5.47
N MET A 137 -8.03 0.96 -6.75
CA MET A 137 -6.95 1.29 -7.68
C MET A 137 -6.91 2.78 -8.00
N VAL A 138 -8.07 3.44 -8.01
CA VAL A 138 -8.23 4.84 -8.43
C VAL A 138 -8.18 5.86 -7.28
N ASP A 139 -8.00 5.41 -6.03
CA ASP A 139 -8.04 6.28 -4.84
C ASP A 139 -6.92 7.33 -4.79
N ASP A 140 -5.79 7.07 -5.45
CA ASP A 140 -4.65 7.99 -5.48
C ASP A 140 -4.76 9.03 -6.62
N LEU A 141 -5.81 8.97 -7.43
CA LEU A 141 -6.09 9.96 -8.46
C LEU A 141 -6.82 11.18 -7.86
N PRO A 142 -6.47 12.41 -8.28
CA PRO A 142 -7.20 13.60 -7.85
C PRO A 142 -8.70 13.48 -8.18
N GLU A 143 -9.57 13.86 -7.23
CA GLU A 143 -11.02 13.70 -7.38
C GLU A 143 -11.58 14.42 -8.61
N GLU A 144 -11.04 15.58 -8.93
CA GLU A 144 -11.48 16.40 -10.07
C GLU A 144 -10.78 16.07 -11.40
N SER A 145 -9.92 15.05 -11.43
CA SER A 145 -9.20 14.70 -12.65
C SER A 145 -10.12 14.14 -13.73
N VAL A 146 -9.83 14.49 -15.00
CA VAL A 146 -10.54 13.95 -16.17
C VAL A 146 -10.44 12.42 -16.19
N VAL A 147 -9.27 11.87 -15.82
CA VAL A 147 -9.03 10.43 -15.78
C VAL A 147 -9.99 9.71 -14.83
N LYS A 148 -10.23 10.23 -13.62
CA LYS A 148 -11.16 9.61 -12.67
C LYS A 148 -12.60 9.64 -13.18
N LYS A 149 -13.01 10.74 -13.83
CA LYS A 149 -14.33 10.87 -14.47
C LYS A 149 -14.50 9.87 -15.62
N ASP A 150 -13.48 9.72 -16.47
CA ASP A 150 -13.50 8.76 -17.57
C ASP A 150 -13.56 7.31 -17.05
N LEU A 151 -12.79 6.97 -15.99
CA LEU A 151 -12.83 5.64 -15.38
C LEU A 151 -14.22 5.32 -14.82
N HIS A 152 -14.85 6.25 -14.10
CA HIS A 152 -16.23 6.06 -13.64
C HIS A 152 -17.22 5.86 -14.79
N PHE A 153 -17.06 6.60 -15.89
CA PHE A 153 -17.86 6.38 -17.10
C PHE A 153 -17.69 4.95 -17.64
N PHE A 154 -16.47 4.42 -17.69
CA PHE A 154 -16.21 3.04 -18.13
C PHE A 154 -16.77 2.00 -17.15
N GLU A 155 -16.69 2.23 -15.85
CA GLU A 155 -17.29 1.33 -14.86
C GLU A 155 -18.82 1.25 -14.98
N GLU A 156 -19.48 2.40 -15.15
CA GLU A 156 -20.95 2.46 -15.25
C GLU A 156 -21.48 1.89 -16.58
N ASN A 157 -20.75 2.09 -17.69
CA ASN A 157 -21.23 1.74 -19.03
C ASN A 157 -20.68 0.41 -19.58
N PHE A 158 -19.49 -0.02 -19.12
CA PHE A 158 -18.80 -1.21 -19.63
C PHE A 158 -18.50 -2.25 -18.54
N SER A 159 -18.99 -2.04 -17.31
CA SER A 159 -18.90 -2.97 -16.17
C SER A 159 -17.48 -3.36 -15.75
N GLY A 160 -16.48 -2.52 -16.02
CA GLY A 160 -15.14 -2.73 -15.50
C GLY A 160 -14.06 -1.87 -16.12
N VAL A 161 -12.97 -1.70 -15.37
CA VAL A 161 -11.75 -0.96 -15.78
C VAL A 161 -10.46 -1.74 -15.48
N MET A 162 -10.54 -2.80 -14.64
CA MET A 162 -9.40 -3.59 -14.23
C MET A 162 -9.32 -4.90 -15.02
N PRO A 163 -8.27 -5.13 -15.84
CA PRO A 163 -8.08 -6.39 -16.55
C PRO A 163 -8.00 -7.62 -15.63
N LEU A 164 -8.79 -8.63 -15.94
CA LEU A 164 -8.74 -9.98 -15.38
C LEU A 164 -8.59 -10.96 -16.54
N GLU A 165 -7.49 -11.70 -16.54
CA GLU A 165 -7.09 -12.56 -17.64
C GLU A 165 -7.06 -14.01 -17.16
N ILE A 166 -7.58 -14.93 -17.96
CA ILE A 166 -7.58 -16.35 -17.63
C ILE A 166 -6.91 -17.13 -18.74
N VAL A 167 -5.81 -17.80 -18.40
CA VAL A 167 -5.03 -18.60 -19.33
C VAL A 167 -5.48 -20.05 -19.20
N ILE A 168 -6.01 -20.61 -20.28
CA ILE A 168 -6.54 -21.97 -20.35
C ILE A 168 -5.63 -22.79 -21.26
N ASN A 169 -4.99 -23.82 -20.71
CA ASN A 169 -4.09 -24.74 -21.42
C ASN A 169 -4.70 -26.15 -21.43
N THR A 170 -4.96 -26.64 -22.64
CA THR A 170 -5.60 -27.95 -22.89
C THR A 170 -4.65 -29.15 -22.79
N GLY A 171 -3.35 -28.93 -22.58
CA GLY A 171 -2.32 -29.98 -22.46
C GLY A 171 -2.00 -30.74 -23.75
N LYS A 172 -2.76 -30.52 -24.83
CA LYS A 172 -2.60 -31.18 -26.12
C LYS A 172 -2.52 -30.16 -27.26
N ARG A 173 -1.61 -30.39 -28.20
CA ARG A 173 -1.51 -29.59 -29.42
C ARG A 173 -2.86 -29.60 -30.15
N ARG A 174 -3.34 -28.43 -30.56
CA ARG A 174 -4.67 -28.21 -31.17
C ARG A 174 -5.87 -28.58 -30.29
N GLY A 175 -5.69 -28.71 -28.97
CA GLY A 175 -6.76 -29.05 -28.05
C GLY A 175 -7.88 -28.01 -27.97
N ILE A 176 -7.59 -26.73 -28.26
CA ILE A 176 -8.61 -25.65 -28.22
C ILE A 176 -9.68 -25.84 -29.30
N ILE A 177 -9.34 -26.49 -30.40
CA ILE A 177 -10.27 -26.66 -31.53
C ILE A 177 -11.29 -27.77 -31.25
N ASP A 178 -11.09 -28.57 -30.20
CA ASP A 178 -12.06 -29.59 -29.81
C ASP A 178 -13.34 -28.92 -29.28
N VAL A 179 -14.48 -29.27 -29.87
CA VAL A 179 -15.80 -28.78 -29.48
C VAL A 179 -16.12 -29.15 -28.03
N LYS A 180 -15.61 -30.29 -27.53
CA LYS A 180 -15.79 -30.66 -26.11
C LYS A 180 -15.14 -29.63 -25.17
N ASN A 181 -13.92 -29.19 -25.51
CA ASN A 181 -13.19 -28.19 -24.74
C ASN A 181 -13.84 -26.81 -24.89
N LEU A 182 -14.21 -26.42 -26.13
CA LEU A 182 -14.92 -25.16 -26.38
C LEU A 182 -16.24 -25.08 -25.61
N ARG A 183 -17.01 -26.18 -25.51
CA ARG A 183 -18.25 -26.22 -24.71
C ARG A 183 -18.00 -26.00 -23.22
N LYS A 184 -16.92 -26.55 -22.68
CA LYS A 184 -16.53 -26.35 -21.27
C LYS A 184 -16.07 -24.93 -21.00
N ILE A 185 -15.33 -24.34 -21.94
CA ILE A 185 -14.91 -22.94 -21.85
C ILE A 185 -16.13 -22.01 -22.00
N ASP A 186 -17.06 -22.32 -22.89
CA ASP A 186 -18.32 -21.60 -23.05
C ASP A 186 -19.19 -21.67 -21.78
N GLU A 187 -19.30 -22.83 -21.14
CA GLU A 187 -19.96 -22.98 -19.83
C GLU A 187 -19.35 -22.03 -18.79
N PHE A 188 -18.01 -21.90 -18.78
CA PHE A 188 -17.30 -21.00 -17.89
C PHE A 188 -17.50 -19.53 -18.26
N GLU A 189 -17.46 -19.16 -19.54
CA GLU A 189 -17.72 -17.79 -20.00
C GLU A 189 -19.13 -17.33 -19.66
N ASN A 190 -20.15 -18.17 -19.85
CA ASN A 190 -21.53 -17.82 -19.49
C ASN A 190 -21.69 -17.66 -17.97
N PHE A 191 -20.92 -18.41 -17.17
CA PHE A 191 -20.86 -18.18 -15.73
C PHE A 191 -20.21 -16.82 -15.40
N LEU A 192 -19.09 -16.47 -16.04
CA LEU A 192 -18.45 -15.17 -15.84
C LEU A 192 -19.37 -14.01 -16.24
N ASP A 193 -20.07 -14.13 -17.36
CA ASP A 193 -21.04 -13.15 -17.87
C ASP A 193 -22.26 -12.97 -16.94
N SER A 194 -22.56 -13.95 -16.10
CA SER A 194 -23.63 -13.86 -15.10
C SER A 194 -23.27 -13.00 -13.88
N LEU A 195 -21.99 -12.65 -13.72
CA LEU A 195 -21.49 -11.88 -12.58
C LEU A 195 -21.58 -10.38 -12.88
N LYS A 196 -22.43 -9.66 -12.12
CA LYS A 196 -22.64 -8.21 -12.28
C LYS A 196 -21.39 -7.32 -12.33
N PRO A 197 -20.34 -7.50 -11.50
CA PRO A 197 -19.22 -6.56 -11.45
C PRO A 197 -18.15 -6.81 -12.52
N ILE A 198 -18.46 -7.65 -13.52
CA ILE A 198 -17.52 -8.13 -14.53
C ILE A 198 -18.06 -7.78 -15.92
N SER A 199 -17.18 -7.37 -16.83
CA SER A 199 -17.52 -7.16 -18.23
C SER A 199 -17.59 -8.48 -19.00
N LYS A 200 -18.32 -8.47 -20.12
CA LYS A 200 -18.50 -9.65 -20.96
C LYS A 200 -17.14 -10.27 -21.36
N PRO A 201 -16.91 -11.56 -21.09
CA PRO A 201 -15.63 -12.20 -21.41
C PRO A 201 -15.43 -12.29 -22.93
N VAL A 202 -14.20 -12.01 -23.37
CA VAL A 202 -13.79 -12.07 -24.77
C VAL A 202 -12.71 -13.15 -24.93
N SER A 203 -12.93 -14.06 -25.87
CA SER A 203 -11.99 -15.14 -26.19
C SER A 203 -12.23 -15.70 -27.59
N VAL A 204 -11.46 -16.73 -27.97
CA VAL A 204 -11.68 -17.58 -29.14
C VAL A 204 -13.12 -18.09 -29.26
N VAL A 205 -13.75 -18.45 -28.14
CA VAL A 205 -15.13 -18.96 -28.13
C VAL A 205 -16.08 -17.90 -28.68
N SER A 206 -15.91 -16.64 -28.26
CA SER A 206 -16.67 -15.50 -28.78
C SER A 206 -16.46 -15.32 -30.29
N PHE A 207 -15.23 -15.47 -30.80
CA PHE A 207 -14.94 -15.44 -32.24
C PHE A 207 -15.59 -16.60 -32.99
N VAL A 208 -15.57 -17.81 -32.44
CA VAL A 208 -16.19 -19.00 -33.04
C VAL A 208 -17.71 -18.83 -33.14
N LYS A 209 -18.36 -18.32 -32.08
CA LYS A 209 -19.80 -18.00 -32.08
C LYS A 209 -20.14 -16.90 -33.11
N ALA A 210 -19.33 -15.85 -33.17
CA ALA A 210 -19.49 -14.77 -34.13
C ALA A 210 -19.31 -15.26 -35.59
N ALA A 211 -18.37 -16.18 -35.84
CA ALA A 211 -18.18 -16.78 -37.16
C ALA A 211 -19.41 -17.60 -37.59
N LYS A 212 -20.04 -18.35 -36.67
CA LYS A 212 -21.31 -19.04 -36.96
C LYS A 212 -22.43 -18.05 -37.28
N GLN A 213 -22.60 -17.02 -36.47
CA GLN A 213 -23.59 -15.98 -36.73
C GLN A 213 -23.38 -15.32 -38.11
N ALA A 214 -22.13 -14.97 -38.45
CA ALA A 214 -21.80 -14.37 -39.74
C ALA A 214 -22.09 -15.31 -40.91
N PHE A 215 -21.77 -16.61 -40.77
CA PHE A 215 -22.08 -17.62 -41.78
C PHE A 215 -23.58 -17.73 -42.07
N TYR A 216 -24.42 -17.56 -41.04
CA TYR A 216 -25.88 -17.53 -41.16
C TYR A 216 -26.44 -16.10 -41.33
N ASN A 217 -25.81 -15.30 -42.21
CA ASN A 217 -26.25 -13.95 -42.57
C ASN A 217 -26.46 -13.01 -41.36
N ASN A 218 -25.56 -13.08 -40.38
CA ASN A 218 -25.59 -12.31 -39.14
C ASN A 218 -26.83 -12.53 -38.24
N ASN A 219 -27.57 -13.63 -38.43
CA ASN A 219 -28.77 -13.91 -37.64
C ASN A 219 -28.42 -14.13 -36.14
N PRO A 220 -28.93 -13.29 -35.21
CA PRO A 220 -28.61 -13.38 -33.78
C PRO A 220 -28.92 -14.74 -33.13
N ASN A 221 -29.91 -15.47 -33.65
CA ASN A 221 -30.27 -16.80 -33.14
C ASN A 221 -29.15 -17.85 -33.33
N TYR A 222 -28.17 -17.55 -34.19
CA TYR A 222 -27.04 -18.43 -34.48
C TYR A 222 -25.75 -18.04 -33.73
N TYR A 223 -25.81 -17.14 -32.74
CA TYR A 223 -24.68 -16.86 -31.83
C TYR A 223 -24.51 -17.99 -30.80
N SER A 224 -24.00 -19.13 -31.27
CA SER A 224 -23.79 -20.34 -30.49
C SER A 224 -22.56 -21.09 -30.99
N LEU A 225 -22.09 -22.07 -30.23
CA LEU A 225 -21.02 -22.93 -30.71
C LEU A 225 -21.50 -23.77 -31.92
N PRO A 226 -20.62 -24.01 -32.92
CA PRO A 226 -20.90 -24.93 -34.01
C PRO A 226 -21.14 -26.35 -33.51
N ASP A 227 -22.18 -27.00 -34.03
CA ASP A 227 -22.40 -28.42 -33.84
C ASP A 227 -21.38 -29.27 -34.62
N SER A 228 -21.31 -30.57 -34.34
CA SER A 228 -20.35 -31.48 -34.98
C SER A 228 -20.37 -31.47 -36.52
N ARG A 229 -21.53 -31.17 -37.12
CA ARG A 229 -21.71 -31.00 -38.57
C ARG A 229 -21.19 -29.64 -39.04
N GLU A 230 -21.57 -28.58 -38.35
CA GLU A 230 -21.17 -27.18 -38.60
C GLU A 230 -19.67 -26.96 -38.49
N ARG A 231 -19.04 -27.69 -37.57
CA ARG A 231 -17.61 -27.66 -37.33
C ARG A 231 -16.77 -27.78 -38.59
N ASN A 232 -17.15 -28.67 -39.51
CA ASN A 232 -16.32 -29.00 -40.68
C ASN A 232 -16.26 -27.88 -41.72
N TYR A 233 -17.26 -26.99 -41.74
CA TYR A 233 -17.29 -25.86 -42.66
C TYR A 233 -17.01 -24.52 -41.98
N ILE A 234 -17.34 -24.33 -40.69
CA ILE A 234 -17.11 -23.06 -39.99
C ILE A 234 -15.65 -22.92 -39.50
N LEU A 235 -15.07 -23.95 -38.88
CA LEU A 235 -13.69 -23.86 -38.33
C LEU A 235 -12.60 -23.59 -39.39
N PRO A 236 -12.67 -24.09 -40.64
CA PRO A 236 -11.70 -23.75 -41.66
C PRO A 236 -11.60 -22.24 -41.95
N TYR A 237 -12.71 -21.49 -41.85
CA TYR A 237 -12.68 -20.03 -42.02
C TYR A 237 -11.88 -19.33 -40.91
N LEU A 238 -11.76 -19.93 -39.72
CA LEU A 238 -10.89 -19.43 -38.65
C LEU A 238 -9.41 -19.75 -38.89
N LYS A 239 -9.10 -20.76 -39.72
CA LYS A 239 -7.72 -21.15 -40.10
C LYS A 239 -7.25 -20.50 -41.41
N GLY A 240 -8.19 -20.06 -42.23
CA GLY A 240 -8.02 -19.91 -43.68
C GLY A 240 -8.41 -18.54 -44.19
N GLN A 241 -7.75 -17.51 -43.68
CA GLN A 241 -7.28 -16.36 -44.44
C GLN A 241 -6.33 -15.59 -43.53
N SER A 242 -5.30 -14.99 -44.11
CA SER A 242 -4.37 -14.08 -43.46
C SER A 242 -5.13 -13.09 -42.56
N ASP A 243 -5.21 -13.43 -41.27
CA ASP A 243 -5.62 -12.49 -40.25
C ASP A 243 -4.53 -11.43 -40.16
N ASN A 244 -4.60 -10.45 -41.06
CA ASN A 244 -3.71 -9.28 -41.08
C ASN A 244 -3.90 -8.43 -39.81
N SER A 245 -5.01 -8.61 -39.08
CA SER A 245 -5.26 -7.93 -37.81
C SER A 245 -4.55 -8.59 -36.62
N GLY A 246 -4.16 -9.86 -36.74
CA GLY A 246 -3.52 -10.62 -35.66
C GLY A 246 -4.41 -10.88 -34.45
N LEU A 247 -5.71 -10.54 -34.51
CA LEU A 247 -6.65 -10.67 -33.40
C LEU A 247 -6.75 -12.12 -32.92
N PHE A 248 -6.86 -13.10 -33.80
CA PHE A 248 -6.94 -14.51 -33.40
C PHE A 248 -5.65 -14.97 -32.69
N LYS A 249 -4.49 -14.50 -33.18
CA LYS A 249 -3.17 -14.77 -32.60
C LYS A 249 -2.96 -14.10 -31.24
N SER A 250 -3.74 -13.06 -30.91
CA SER A 250 -3.69 -12.39 -29.60
C SER A 250 -4.42 -13.15 -28.49
N PHE A 251 -5.24 -14.16 -28.85
CA PHE A 251 -5.99 -14.99 -27.91
C PHE A 251 -5.55 -16.45 -27.89
N VAL A 252 -4.71 -16.90 -28.83
CA VAL A 252 -4.24 -18.30 -28.91
C VAL A 252 -2.77 -18.38 -29.26
N ASP A 253 -2.08 -19.35 -28.68
CA ASP A 253 -0.70 -19.67 -29.03
C ASP A 253 -0.57 -20.32 -30.42
N SER A 254 0.66 -20.37 -30.94
CA SER A 254 0.95 -20.94 -32.27
C SER A 254 0.61 -22.44 -32.38
N THR A 255 0.57 -23.17 -31.26
CA THR A 255 0.27 -24.61 -31.24
C THR A 255 -1.21 -24.92 -31.02
N LEU A 256 -2.05 -23.90 -30.79
CA LEU A 256 -3.48 -24.03 -30.50
C LEU A 256 -3.75 -24.92 -29.27
N GLN A 257 -2.84 -24.86 -28.30
CA GLN A 257 -2.91 -25.57 -27.02
C GLN A 257 -3.39 -24.66 -25.88
N THR A 258 -2.98 -23.39 -25.89
CA THR A 258 -3.23 -22.41 -24.83
C THR A 258 -3.97 -21.20 -25.37
N MET A 259 -5.05 -20.80 -24.69
CA MET A 259 -5.83 -19.61 -25.02
C MET A 259 -5.98 -18.69 -23.83
N ARG A 260 -6.30 -17.45 -24.15
CA ARG A 260 -6.61 -16.38 -23.20
C ARG A 260 -8.10 -16.05 -23.24
N VAL A 261 -8.70 -15.91 -22.06
CA VAL A 261 -10.02 -15.31 -21.86
C VAL A 261 -9.79 -13.98 -21.15
N SER A 262 -10.18 -12.88 -21.77
CA SER A 262 -9.96 -11.53 -21.28
C SER A 262 -11.29 -10.91 -20.86
N LEU A 263 -11.32 -10.33 -19.66
CA LEU A 263 -12.47 -9.62 -19.11
C LEU A 263 -11.97 -8.44 -18.27
N GLN A 264 -12.86 -7.50 -17.96
CA GLN A 264 -12.57 -6.42 -17.03
C GLN A 264 -13.46 -6.54 -15.80
N VAL A 265 -12.97 -6.06 -14.68
CA VAL A 265 -13.68 -6.02 -13.41
C VAL A 265 -13.79 -4.57 -12.95
N ALA A 266 -14.94 -4.20 -12.42
CA ALA A 266 -15.14 -2.89 -11.78
C ALA A 266 -14.28 -2.80 -10.52
N ASP A 267 -13.80 -1.60 -10.16
CA ASP A 267 -13.03 -1.38 -8.94
C ASP A 267 -13.94 -1.46 -7.71
N ILE A 268 -14.27 -2.69 -7.29
CA ILE A 268 -15.15 -2.97 -6.15
C ILE A 268 -14.41 -3.00 -4.81
N GLY A 269 -13.14 -2.60 -4.79
CA GLY A 269 -12.25 -2.62 -3.63
C GLY A 269 -11.59 -3.99 -3.40
N SER A 270 -10.39 -3.98 -2.84
CA SER A 270 -9.52 -5.17 -2.71
C SER A 270 -10.19 -6.39 -2.07
N ASP A 271 -10.99 -6.20 -1.02
CA ASP A 271 -11.54 -7.31 -0.23
C ASP A 271 -12.69 -8.02 -0.96
N LYS A 272 -13.59 -7.24 -1.59
CA LYS A 272 -14.66 -7.79 -2.42
C LYS A 272 -14.10 -8.41 -3.69
N MET A 273 -13.05 -7.80 -4.25
CA MET A 273 -12.33 -8.33 -5.40
C MET A 273 -11.68 -9.68 -5.08
N ASP A 274 -11.02 -9.80 -3.93
CA ASP A 274 -10.46 -11.07 -3.44
C ASP A 274 -11.55 -12.14 -3.28
N SER A 275 -12.65 -11.77 -2.64
CA SER A 275 -13.81 -12.66 -2.45
C SER A 275 -14.41 -13.11 -3.79
N LEU A 276 -14.46 -12.23 -4.80
CA LEU A 276 -14.95 -12.56 -6.13
C LEU A 276 -13.98 -13.50 -6.87
N VAL A 277 -12.69 -13.16 -6.92
CA VAL A 277 -11.70 -13.93 -7.69
C VAL A 277 -11.40 -15.27 -7.02
N ASN A 278 -11.01 -15.25 -5.75
CA ASN A 278 -10.57 -16.45 -5.02
C ASN A 278 -11.73 -17.22 -4.39
N GLY A 279 -12.83 -16.54 -4.02
CA GLY A 279 -13.99 -17.17 -3.39
C GLY A 279 -15.06 -17.67 -4.37
N VAL A 280 -15.18 -17.08 -5.57
CA VAL A 280 -16.26 -17.41 -6.53
C VAL A 280 -15.72 -17.92 -7.86
N ILE A 281 -14.82 -17.18 -8.51
CA ILE A 281 -14.33 -17.52 -9.86
C ILE A 281 -13.41 -18.75 -9.82
N GLN A 282 -12.38 -18.73 -8.97
CA GLN A 282 -11.38 -19.81 -8.88
C GLN A 282 -12.03 -21.16 -8.54
N PRO A 283 -12.92 -21.30 -7.53
CA PRO A 283 -13.54 -22.59 -7.22
C PRO A 283 -14.46 -23.09 -8.34
N ARG A 284 -15.16 -22.19 -9.03
CA ARG A 284 -16.02 -22.56 -10.17
C ARG A 284 -15.19 -23.00 -11.37
N MET A 285 -14.09 -22.31 -11.64
CA MET A 285 -13.12 -22.68 -12.67
C MET A 285 -12.57 -24.08 -12.42
N ASP A 286 -12.07 -24.34 -11.20
CA ASP A 286 -11.50 -25.64 -10.84
C ASP A 286 -12.54 -26.77 -10.97
N LYS A 287 -13.80 -26.52 -10.58
CA LYS A 287 -14.89 -27.49 -10.74
C LYS A 287 -15.23 -27.79 -12.19
N ILE A 288 -15.24 -26.79 -13.08
CA ILE A 288 -15.57 -26.98 -14.50
C ILE A 288 -14.47 -27.78 -15.21
N PHE A 289 -13.21 -27.58 -14.83
CA PHE A 289 -12.06 -28.17 -15.51
C PHE A 289 -11.47 -29.43 -14.85
N ALA A 290 -11.85 -29.79 -13.63
CA ALA A 290 -11.30 -30.91 -12.85
C ALA A 290 -11.10 -32.22 -13.63
N ASP A 291 -12.10 -32.64 -14.42
CA ASP A 291 -12.10 -33.94 -15.11
C ASP A 291 -11.67 -33.87 -16.58
N THR A 292 -11.21 -32.69 -17.03
CA THR A 292 -10.95 -32.44 -18.46
C THR A 292 -9.49 -32.58 -18.84
N GLY A 293 -8.58 -32.60 -17.86
CA GLY A 293 -7.14 -32.48 -18.08
C GLY A 293 -6.70 -31.09 -18.56
N ILE A 294 -7.62 -30.12 -18.58
CA ILE A 294 -7.36 -28.71 -18.89
C ILE A 294 -6.86 -28.02 -17.62
N THR A 295 -5.81 -27.23 -17.75
CA THR A 295 -5.29 -26.38 -16.67
C THR A 295 -5.69 -24.94 -16.93
N ALA A 296 -6.27 -24.27 -15.94
CA ALA A 296 -6.68 -22.87 -16.04
C ALA A 296 -6.01 -22.06 -14.93
N LYS A 297 -5.53 -20.86 -15.26
CA LYS A 297 -4.85 -19.95 -14.32
C LYS A 297 -5.33 -18.53 -14.50
N ILE A 298 -5.67 -17.89 -13.39
CA ILE A 298 -6.06 -16.47 -13.34
C ILE A 298 -4.79 -15.60 -13.28
N THR A 299 -4.75 -14.53 -14.06
CA THR A 299 -3.68 -13.54 -14.16
C THR A 299 -4.26 -12.15 -14.51
N GLY A 300 -3.40 -11.17 -14.80
CA GLY A 300 -3.79 -9.79 -15.09
C GLY A 300 -3.52 -8.85 -13.91
N THR A 301 -3.91 -7.59 -14.06
CA THR A 301 -3.67 -6.55 -13.06
C THR A 301 -4.55 -6.72 -11.82
N THR A 302 -5.75 -7.30 -11.99
CA THR A 302 -6.68 -7.59 -10.88
C THR A 302 -6.07 -8.51 -9.80
N PRO A 303 -5.60 -9.73 -10.09
CA PRO A 303 -4.96 -10.58 -9.08
C PRO A 303 -3.64 -10.02 -8.57
N LEU A 304 -2.91 -9.24 -9.38
CA LEU A 304 -1.71 -8.53 -8.94
C LEU A 304 -2.05 -7.46 -7.88
N PHE A 305 -3.12 -6.71 -8.08
CA PHE A 305 -3.60 -5.71 -7.14
C PHE A 305 -4.04 -6.33 -5.81
N ILE A 306 -4.84 -7.39 -5.86
CA ILE A 306 -5.32 -8.10 -4.66
C ILE A 306 -4.14 -8.66 -3.85
N LYS A 307 -3.27 -9.44 -4.51
CA LYS A 307 -2.09 -10.04 -3.85
C LYS A 307 -1.12 -8.98 -3.38
N GLY A 308 -0.93 -7.92 -4.18
CA GLY A 308 -0.16 -6.75 -3.81
C GLY A 308 -0.67 -6.18 -2.50
N ASN A 309 -1.95 -5.82 -2.41
CA ASN A 309 -2.51 -5.19 -1.21
C ASN A 309 -2.40 -6.10 0.03
N ALA A 310 -2.72 -7.39 -0.08
CA ALA A 310 -2.56 -8.33 1.02
C ALA A 310 -1.10 -8.43 1.50
N PHE A 311 -0.17 -8.55 0.55
CA PHE A 311 1.26 -8.60 0.83
C PHE A 311 1.80 -7.32 1.48
N LEU A 312 1.30 -6.15 1.06
CA LEU A 312 1.62 -4.86 1.64
C LEU A 312 1.20 -4.79 3.12
N ILE A 313 -0.02 -5.23 3.43
CA ILE A 313 -0.57 -5.22 4.79
C ILE A 313 0.22 -6.16 5.72
N ASP A 314 0.58 -7.35 5.24
CA ASP A 314 1.33 -8.30 6.06
C ASP A 314 2.78 -7.84 6.30
N ASN A 315 3.43 -7.27 5.28
CA ASN A 315 4.74 -6.64 5.44
C ASN A 315 4.70 -5.43 6.38
N LEU A 316 3.60 -4.66 6.37
CA LEU A 316 3.43 -3.56 7.32
C LEU A 316 3.42 -4.07 8.76
N LYS A 317 2.64 -5.11 9.07
CA LYS A 317 2.59 -5.67 10.43
C LYS A 317 3.97 -6.15 10.88
N GLY A 318 4.70 -6.84 9.98
CA GLY A 318 6.05 -7.32 10.25
C GLY A 318 7.06 -6.18 10.48
N SER A 319 7.07 -5.19 9.60
CA SER A 319 7.95 -4.02 9.71
C SER A 319 7.65 -3.17 10.95
N LEU A 320 6.38 -2.94 11.29
CA LEU A 320 5.99 -2.20 12.50
C LEU A 320 6.49 -2.89 13.78
N LEU A 321 6.34 -4.22 13.84
CA LEU A 321 6.83 -5.02 14.96
C LEU A 321 8.36 -4.95 15.05
N LEU A 322 9.05 -5.06 13.91
CA LEU A 322 10.50 -4.92 13.86
C LEU A 322 10.97 -3.53 14.33
N ALA A 323 10.32 -2.45 13.88
CA ALA A 323 10.61 -1.09 14.32
C ALA A 323 10.49 -1.00 15.84
N PHE A 324 9.40 -1.54 16.39
CA PHE A 324 9.19 -1.56 17.83
C PHE A 324 10.30 -2.27 18.59
N VAL A 325 10.72 -3.45 18.12
CA VAL A 325 11.83 -4.18 18.74
C VAL A 325 13.13 -3.37 18.68
N LEU A 326 13.44 -2.75 17.54
CA LEU A 326 14.66 -1.95 17.39
C LEU A 326 14.65 -0.70 18.28
N ILE A 327 13.52 0.00 18.42
CA ILE A 327 13.41 1.13 19.35
C ILE A 327 13.45 0.68 20.80
N ALA A 328 12.82 -0.45 21.14
CA ALA A 328 12.93 -1.01 22.48
C ALA A 328 14.40 -1.35 22.81
N LEU A 329 15.18 -1.84 21.84
CA LEU A 329 16.61 -2.11 22.00
C LEU A 329 17.44 -0.83 22.18
N THR A 330 17.17 0.24 21.41
CA THR A 330 17.88 1.51 21.61
C THR A 330 17.54 2.14 22.97
N MET A 331 16.28 2.08 23.39
CA MET A 331 15.85 2.49 24.73
C MET A 331 16.47 1.63 25.83
N ALA A 332 16.64 0.32 25.59
CA ALA A 332 17.32 -0.58 26.53
C ALA A 332 18.81 -0.26 26.68
N MET A 333 19.47 0.14 25.60
CA MET A 333 20.85 0.61 25.66
C MET A 333 20.97 1.93 26.45
N LEU A 334 19.97 2.81 26.36
CA LEU A 334 19.95 4.10 27.04
C LEU A 334 19.58 3.96 28.52
N PHE A 335 18.61 3.12 28.84
CA PHE A 335 18.08 2.90 30.19
C PHE A 335 18.40 1.49 30.68
N ALA A 336 19.23 1.39 31.71
CA ALA A 336 19.59 0.11 32.34
C ALA A 336 18.43 -0.59 33.09
N ASN A 337 17.22 0.01 33.15
CA ASN A 337 16.10 -0.50 33.93
C ASN A 337 14.88 -0.78 33.04
N ALA A 338 14.44 -2.04 33.02
CA ALA A 338 13.26 -2.49 32.27
C ALA A 338 11.98 -1.70 32.55
N ARG A 339 11.79 -1.22 33.79
CA ARG A 339 10.63 -0.40 34.14
C ARG A 339 10.66 0.96 33.41
N MET A 340 11.83 1.57 33.30
CA MET A 340 11.98 2.85 32.60
C MET A 340 11.81 2.69 31.09
N ILE A 341 12.24 1.56 30.52
CA ILE A 341 12.03 1.24 29.10
C ILE A 341 10.53 1.19 28.79
N ILE A 342 9.74 0.45 29.59
CA ILE A 342 8.29 0.34 29.39
C ILE A 342 7.61 1.71 29.53
N ILE A 343 7.98 2.48 30.55
CA ILE A 343 7.44 3.83 30.77
C ILE A 343 7.78 4.76 29.59
N ALA A 344 8.95 4.63 28.97
CA ALA A 344 9.37 5.43 27.83
C ALA A 344 8.72 4.99 26.50
N LEU A 345 8.42 3.70 26.34
CA LEU A 345 7.79 3.19 25.12
C LEU A 345 6.32 3.55 24.99
N ILE A 346 5.57 3.59 26.11
CA ILE A 346 4.12 3.86 26.10
C ILE A 346 3.79 5.22 25.43
N PRO A 347 4.43 6.35 25.80
CA PRO A 347 4.18 7.64 25.15
C PRO A 347 4.49 7.66 23.66
N ASN A 348 5.45 6.87 23.19
CA ASN A 348 5.80 6.80 21.75
C ASN A 348 4.73 6.09 20.93
N PHE A 349 3.98 5.17 21.54
CA PHE A 349 2.88 4.47 20.86
C PHE A 349 1.59 5.27 20.79
N ILE A 350 1.35 6.15 21.75
CA ILE A 350 0.08 6.89 21.83
C ILE A 350 -0.17 7.73 20.56
N PRO A 351 0.79 8.53 20.04
CA PRO A 351 0.63 9.25 18.78
C PRO A 351 0.28 8.33 17.61
N MET A 352 0.95 7.18 17.50
CA MET A 352 0.69 6.19 16.45
C MET A 352 -0.73 5.62 16.54
N ALA A 353 -1.18 5.28 17.75
CA ALA A 353 -2.54 4.82 17.99
C ALA A 353 -3.57 5.89 17.65
N ILE A 354 -3.29 7.17 17.97
CA ILE A 354 -4.15 8.29 17.62
C ILE A 354 -4.22 8.47 16.10
N THR A 355 -3.09 8.39 15.39
CA THR A 355 -3.08 8.47 13.92
C THR A 355 -3.92 7.35 13.30
N ALA A 356 -3.75 6.10 13.74
CA ALA A 356 -4.60 4.99 13.31
C ALA A 356 -6.08 5.23 13.64
N ALA A 357 -6.38 5.78 14.82
CA ALA A 357 -7.74 6.06 15.21
C ALA A 357 -8.40 7.13 14.34
N LEU A 358 -7.68 8.22 14.06
CA LEU A 358 -8.16 9.28 13.17
C LEU A 358 -8.42 8.70 11.78
N MET A 359 -7.52 7.86 11.27
CA MET A 359 -7.76 7.16 10.00
C MET A 359 -9.04 6.31 10.04
N GLY A 360 -9.27 5.55 11.11
CA GLY A 360 -10.50 4.76 11.26
C GLY A 360 -11.77 5.59 11.45
N TYR A 361 -11.71 6.77 12.07
CA TYR A 361 -12.87 7.66 12.21
C TYR A 361 -13.19 8.45 10.95
N PHE A 362 -12.18 8.82 10.17
CA PHE A 362 -12.33 9.54 8.90
C PHE A 362 -12.41 8.61 7.68
N ASP A 363 -12.51 7.30 7.91
CA ASP A 363 -12.63 6.29 6.86
C ASP A 363 -11.48 6.34 5.84
N VAL A 364 -10.27 6.69 6.31
CA VAL A 364 -9.05 6.73 5.49
C VAL A 364 -8.49 5.30 5.39
N PRO A 365 -8.46 4.70 4.19
CA PRO A 365 -8.03 3.32 4.05
C PRO A 365 -6.54 3.16 4.31
N LEU A 366 -6.18 1.96 4.78
CA LEU A 366 -4.79 1.55 4.93
C LEU A 366 -4.24 1.11 3.57
N LYS A 367 -3.40 1.95 2.96
CA LYS A 367 -2.81 1.75 1.63
C LYS A 367 -1.33 2.16 1.63
N PRO A 368 -0.52 1.78 0.62
CA PRO A 368 0.93 2.03 0.61
C PRO A 368 1.34 3.48 0.88
N SER A 369 0.57 4.44 0.37
CA SER A 369 0.84 5.87 0.58
C SER A 369 0.60 6.30 2.03
N THR A 370 -0.42 5.75 2.71
CA THR A 370 -0.73 6.09 4.12
C THR A 370 0.15 5.33 5.11
N VAL A 371 0.70 4.16 4.72
CA VAL A 371 1.65 3.39 5.52
C VAL A 371 2.89 4.20 5.92
N LEU A 372 3.38 5.06 5.04
CA LEU A 372 4.56 5.89 5.32
C LEU A 372 4.37 6.79 6.55
N ILE A 373 3.12 7.21 6.83
CA ILE A 373 2.79 8.04 8.00
C ILE A 373 3.12 7.29 9.29
N PHE A 374 2.87 5.97 9.35
CA PHE A 374 3.19 5.17 10.54
C PHE A 374 4.69 5.09 10.78
N SER A 375 5.50 4.86 9.73
CA SER A 375 6.95 4.83 9.85
C SER A 375 7.52 6.19 10.28
N ILE A 376 7.00 7.29 9.72
CA ILE A 376 7.39 8.66 10.11
C ILE A 376 7.01 8.94 11.57
N THR A 377 5.76 8.66 11.95
CA THR A 377 5.25 8.89 13.31
C THR A 377 5.99 8.04 14.35
N PHE A 378 6.51 6.88 13.94
CA PHE A 378 7.25 6.00 14.83
C PHE A 378 8.71 6.43 15.04
N GLY A 379 9.30 7.09 14.05
CA GLY A 379 10.69 7.57 14.11
C GLY A 379 10.86 8.95 14.75
N ILE A 380 9.81 9.78 14.75
CA ILE A 380 9.78 11.13 15.37
C ILE A 380 9.25 11.01 16.80
#